data_AF-A0A8S3F7L3-F1
#
_entry.id   AF-A0A8S3F7L3-F1
#
_cell.length_a   1.000
_cell.length_b   1.000
_cell.length_c   1.000
_cell.angle_alpha   90.00
_cell.angle_beta   90.00
_cell.angle_gamma   90.00
#
_symmetry.space_group_name_H-M   'P 1'
#
loop_
_entity.id
_entity.type
_entity.pdbx_description
1 polymer ?
#
loop_
_entity_poly.entity_id
_entity_poly.type
_entity_poly.pdbx_seq_one_letter_code
_entity_poly.pdbx_strand_id
1 'polypeptide(L)'
;MSMKDICDGALHQKLQSQIQESFLTLTLNVDGIQPNKGSQKTIWPILLVINELPLKRRFAIENIILAGVWPGPSKPSRTEMSLFFCPLVEELVTLEQGAKFQYQDDNNSSTSARIFLIGACCDKPAQALLQFLPEPIATFGCGRCEVEGFMVRTEKEGNVRSFAMTLDAVEETYLRSNMRFDALLDLKLLHEQIQQSFPTRKRKSLMEQHKLEEKGILGPCILRELSYFDVGRSFMADTLHNVYIGAFKRLLQLWFDHDYRFQDWSISTHLGELQLIFRGLRLP
;
A
#
# COMPACT_ATOMS: atom_id res chain seq x y z
N MET A 1 23.43 -8.63 6.46
CA MET A 1 22.81 -7.70 7.42
C MET A 1 21.46 -8.29 7.82
N SER A 2 21.17 -8.43 9.11
CA SER A 2 19.87 -8.96 9.58
C SER A 2 18.86 -7.82 9.56
N MET A 3 17.77 -7.95 8.79
CA MET A 3 16.65 -6.99 8.84
C MET A 3 15.84 -7.24 10.11
N LYS A 4 15.77 -6.26 11.00
CA LYS A 4 15.01 -6.32 12.26
C LYS A 4 13.90 -5.29 12.32
N ASP A 5 14.09 -4.15 11.67
CA ASP A 5 13.14 -3.03 11.68
C ASP A 5 13.06 -2.33 10.31
N ILE A 6 12.08 -1.45 10.14
CA ILE A 6 11.91 -0.64 8.92
C ILE A 6 13.14 0.24 8.64
N CYS A 7 13.85 0.68 9.68
CA CYS A 7 15.09 1.44 9.58
C CYS A 7 16.28 0.61 9.07
N ASP A 8 16.19 -0.73 9.07
CA ASP A 8 17.19 -1.58 8.41
C ASP A 8 16.92 -1.75 6.90
N GLY A 9 15.82 -1.19 6.40
CA GLY A 9 15.41 -1.31 5.01
C GLY A 9 16.35 -0.57 4.04
N ALA A 10 16.44 -1.06 2.80
CA ALA A 10 17.34 -0.51 1.78
C ALA A 10 17.14 0.99 1.52
N LEU A 11 15.91 1.50 1.61
CA LEU A 11 15.62 2.92 1.44
C LEU A 11 16.15 3.76 2.61
N HIS A 12 16.03 3.27 3.84
CA HIS A 12 16.56 3.96 5.02
C HIS A 12 18.09 3.98 4.99
N GLN A 13 18.73 2.86 4.64
CA GLN A 13 20.17 2.80 4.42
C GLN A 13 20.65 3.75 3.32
N LYS A 14 19.87 3.87 2.24
CA LYS A 14 20.14 4.84 1.17
C LYS A 14 20.08 6.27 1.70
N LEU A 15 19.05 6.63 2.47
CA LEU A 15 18.95 7.93 3.11
C LEU A 15 20.14 8.19 4.03
N GLN A 16 20.52 7.23 4.87
CA GLN A 16 21.68 7.34 5.76
C GLN A 16 23.00 7.56 5.01
N SER A 17 23.14 7.02 3.79
CA SER A 17 24.33 7.24 2.94
C SER A 17 24.33 8.58 2.21
N GLN A 18 23.17 9.20 1.99
CA GLN A 18 23.00 10.40 1.16
C GLN A 18 22.77 11.67 1.98
N ILE A 19 22.19 11.54 3.18
CA ILE A 19 21.80 12.65 4.04
C ILE A 19 22.80 12.72 5.19
N GLN A 20 23.55 13.83 5.25
CA GLN A 20 24.52 14.07 6.31
C GLN A 20 23.87 14.70 7.55
N GLU A 21 22.76 15.43 7.34
CA GLU A 21 22.00 16.05 8.41
C GLU A 21 21.20 15.03 9.22
N SER A 22 20.73 15.44 10.40
CA SER A 22 19.74 14.65 11.13
C SER A 22 18.48 14.46 10.30
N PHE A 23 17.89 13.26 10.32
CA PHE A 23 16.62 13.02 9.67
C PHE A 23 15.72 12.05 10.44
N LEU A 24 14.43 12.16 10.18
CA LEU A 24 13.41 11.21 10.60
C LEU A 24 12.69 10.66 9.37
N THR A 25 12.12 9.47 9.53
CA THR A 25 11.30 8.85 8.49
C THR A 25 9.90 8.56 9.02
N LEU A 26 8.92 8.74 8.14
CA LEU A 26 7.51 8.55 8.45
C LEU A 26 6.94 7.36 7.69
N THR A 27 5.96 6.72 8.32
CA THR A 27 5.03 5.78 7.67
C THR A 27 3.62 6.33 7.74
N LEU A 28 2.94 6.39 6.60
CA LEU A 28 1.56 6.82 6.46
C LEU A 28 0.59 5.62 6.56
N ASN A 29 -0.56 5.84 7.19
CA ASN A 29 -1.71 4.95 7.12
C ASN A 29 -2.97 5.76 6.84
N VAL A 30 -3.83 5.19 5.99
CA VAL A 30 -5.15 5.72 5.67
C VAL A 30 -6.10 4.54 5.62
N ASP A 31 -7.22 4.64 6.34
CA ASP A 31 -8.26 3.62 6.36
C ASP A 31 -9.64 4.25 6.57
N GLY A 32 -10.68 3.58 6.10
CA GLY A 32 -12.06 3.98 6.28
C GLY A 32 -12.68 3.28 7.50
N ILE A 33 -12.97 4.03 8.55
CA ILE A 33 -13.60 3.49 9.76
C ILE A 33 -15.06 3.92 9.86
N GLN A 34 -15.93 3.01 10.33
CA GLN A 34 -17.33 3.30 10.62
C GLN A 34 -17.49 3.63 12.11
N PRO A 35 -17.74 4.90 12.48
CA PRO A 35 -17.83 5.29 13.90
C PRO A 35 -19.04 4.68 14.61
N ASN A 36 -20.13 4.42 13.88
CA ASN A 36 -21.35 3.82 14.41
C ASN A 36 -21.64 2.48 13.73
N LYS A 37 -21.79 1.42 14.53
CA LYS A 37 -22.17 0.09 14.03
C LYS A 37 -23.50 0.17 13.26
N GLY A 38 -23.51 -0.33 12.02
CA GLY A 38 -24.70 -0.34 11.16
C GLY A 38 -24.96 0.95 10.40
N SER A 39 -24.14 2.00 10.57
CA SER A 39 -24.18 3.19 9.73
C SER A 39 -23.30 3.02 8.50
N GLN A 40 -23.77 3.45 7.33
CA GLN A 40 -22.93 3.56 6.13
C GLN A 40 -21.99 4.76 6.17
N LYS A 41 -22.00 5.53 7.27
CA LYS A 41 -21.11 6.67 7.43
C LYS A 41 -19.68 6.20 7.71
N THR A 42 -18.72 6.71 6.95
CA THR A 42 -17.30 6.43 7.14
C THR A 42 -16.53 7.70 7.39
N ILE A 43 -15.59 7.66 8.34
CA ILE A 43 -14.54 8.68 8.51
C ILE A 43 -13.21 8.07 8.11
N TRP A 44 -12.29 8.90 7.59
CA TRP A 44 -10.98 8.43 7.14
C TRP A 44 -9.87 9.22 7.82
N PRO A 45 -9.30 8.70 8.93
CA PRO A 45 -8.13 9.30 9.53
C PRO A 45 -6.89 9.13 8.62
N ILE A 46 -6.06 10.17 8.61
CA ILE A 46 -4.72 10.15 8.04
C ILE A 46 -3.76 10.08 9.22
N LEU A 47 -3.07 8.96 9.36
CA LEU A 47 -2.20 8.67 10.48
C LEU A 47 -0.75 8.59 10.02
N LEU A 48 0.17 9.16 10.81
CA LEU A 48 1.60 9.07 10.59
C LEU A 48 2.26 8.48 11.85
N VAL A 49 3.32 7.72 11.65
CA VAL A 49 4.21 7.26 12.74
C VAL A 49 5.66 7.58 12.40
N ILE A 50 6.45 7.88 13.43
CA ILE A 50 7.89 8.10 13.32
C ILE A 50 8.62 6.76 13.43
N ASN A 51 9.34 6.38 12.39
CA ASN A 51 9.96 5.06 12.30
C ASN A 51 11.15 4.89 13.25
N GLU A 52 11.85 5.97 13.60
CA GLU A 52 13.01 5.92 14.50
C GLU A 52 12.62 5.62 15.96
N LEU A 53 11.33 5.69 16.32
CA LEU A 53 10.86 5.23 17.63
C LEU A 53 10.98 3.71 17.74
N PRO A 54 11.36 3.16 18.91
CA PRO A 54 11.39 1.70 19.12
C PRO A 54 10.03 1.07 18.82
N LEU A 55 10.02 -0.11 18.17
CA LEU A 55 8.80 -0.80 17.72
C LEU A 55 7.70 -0.90 18.79
N LYS A 56 8.07 -1.17 20.05
CA LYS A 56 7.13 -1.28 21.18
C LYS A 56 6.40 0.03 21.53
N ARG A 57 6.95 1.18 21.15
CA ARG A 57 6.40 2.51 21.42
C ARG A 57 5.85 3.18 20.15
N ARG A 58 6.41 2.88 18.98
CA ARG A 58 6.08 3.48 17.69
C ARG A 58 4.59 3.55 17.40
N PHE A 59 3.85 2.48 17.73
CA PHE A 59 2.41 2.36 17.47
C PHE A 59 1.54 2.59 18.71
N ALA A 60 2.12 3.05 19.82
CA ALA A 60 1.33 3.50 20.97
C ALA A 60 0.55 4.77 20.60
N ILE A 61 -0.68 4.90 21.10
CA ILE A 61 -1.61 5.96 20.70
C ILE A 61 -0.98 7.35 20.86
N GLU A 62 -0.20 7.56 21.92
CA GLU A 62 0.49 8.83 22.18
C GLU A 62 1.60 9.18 21.18
N ASN A 63 2.07 8.21 20.38
CA ASN A 63 3.11 8.40 19.36
C ASN A 63 2.56 8.36 17.92
N ILE A 64 1.24 8.17 17.77
CA ILE A 64 0.57 8.27 16.46
C ILE A 64 0.21 9.73 16.22
N ILE A 65 0.65 10.25 15.09
CA ILE A 65 0.33 11.60 14.64
C ILE A 65 -0.95 11.55 13.81
N LEU A 66 -2.00 12.23 14.24
CA LEU A 66 -3.22 12.44 13.46
C LEU A 66 -3.01 13.65 12.53
N ALA A 67 -2.63 13.37 11.28
CA ALA A 67 -2.35 14.42 10.29
C ALA A 67 -3.63 15.04 9.70
N GLY A 68 -4.74 14.30 9.72
CA GLY A 68 -6.02 14.81 9.22
C GLY A 68 -7.14 13.80 9.42
N VAL A 69 -8.39 14.27 9.30
CA VAL A 69 -9.59 13.43 9.33
C VAL A 69 -10.52 13.85 8.22
N TRP A 70 -10.76 12.98 7.25
CA TRP A 70 -11.88 13.14 6.33
C TRP A 70 -13.18 12.78 7.07
N PRO A 71 -14.12 13.72 7.22
CA PRO A 71 -15.28 13.56 8.11
C PRO A 71 -16.42 12.70 7.51
N GLY A 72 -16.35 12.33 6.23
CA GLY A 72 -17.42 11.61 5.54
C GLY A 72 -18.54 12.53 5.04
N PRO A 73 -19.77 12.01 4.81
CA PRO A 73 -20.29 10.74 5.31
C PRO A 73 -19.83 9.51 4.52
N SER A 74 -19.24 9.64 3.34
CA SER A 74 -18.82 8.51 2.50
C SER A 74 -17.31 8.46 2.30
N LYS A 75 -16.82 7.33 1.76
CA LYS A 75 -15.48 7.23 1.17
C LYS A 75 -15.28 8.41 0.20
N PRO A 76 -14.19 9.18 0.31
CA PRO A 76 -13.91 10.25 -0.65
C PRO A 76 -13.66 9.64 -2.03
N SER A 77 -14.01 10.40 -3.07
CA SER A 77 -13.53 10.12 -4.42
C SER A 77 -12.00 10.27 -4.50
N ARG A 78 -11.39 9.74 -5.55
CA ARG A 78 -9.93 9.86 -5.79
C ARG A 78 -9.49 11.32 -5.84
N THR A 79 -10.25 12.17 -6.53
CA THR A 79 -9.99 13.60 -6.62
C THR A 79 -10.13 14.30 -5.27
N GLU A 80 -11.19 14.02 -4.52
CA GLU A 80 -11.37 14.58 -3.17
C GLU A 80 -10.23 14.16 -2.23
N MET A 81 -9.86 12.88 -2.23
CA MET A 81 -8.75 12.39 -1.42
C MET A 81 -7.43 13.05 -1.83
N SER A 82 -7.15 13.16 -3.13
CA SER A 82 -5.96 13.85 -3.63
C SER A 82 -5.89 15.31 -3.18
N LEU A 83 -7.00 16.04 -3.29
CA LEU A 83 -7.09 17.44 -2.85
C LEU A 83 -6.94 17.58 -1.33
N PHE A 84 -7.52 16.66 -0.58
CA PHE A 84 -7.41 16.64 0.89
C PHE A 84 -5.97 16.39 1.36
N PHE A 85 -5.17 15.67 0.56
CA PHE A 85 -3.76 15.42 0.82
C PHE A 85 -2.82 16.58 0.45
N CYS A 86 -3.25 17.54 -0.38
CA CYS A 86 -2.40 18.63 -0.84
C CYS A 86 -1.67 19.37 0.31
N PRO A 87 -2.35 19.83 1.38
CA PRO A 87 -1.66 20.56 2.46
C PRO A 87 -0.60 19.70 3.16
N LEU A 88 -0.90 18.42 3.41
CA LEU A 88 0.04 17.51 4.03
C LEU A 88 1.26 17.27 3.15
N VAL A 89 1.06 17.08 1.84
CA VAL A 89 2.16 16.86 0.90
C VAL A 89 3.03 18.11 0.76
N GLU A 90 2.45 19.30 0.71
CA GLU A 90 3.20 20.57 0.71
C GLU A 90 4.07 20.73 1.97
N GLU A 91 3.53 20.37 3.14
CA GLU A 91 4.29 20.35 4.39
C GLU A 91 5.43 19.34 4.33
N LEU A 92 5.15 18.09 3.90
CA LEU A 92 6.17 17.04 3.77
C LEU A 92 7.28 17.43 2.79
N VAL A 93 6.96 17.99 1.63
CA VAL A 93 7.95 18.52 0.67
C VAL A 93 8.82 19.59 1.32
N THR A 94 8.25 20.45 2.16
CA THR A 94 9.05 21.45 2.87
C THR A 94 9.94 20.81 3.95
N LEU A 95 9.44 19.79 4.65
CA LEU A 95 10.21 19.07 5.66
C LEU A 95 11.35 18.23 5.05
N GLU A 96 11.18 17.71 3.83
CA GLU A 96 12.25 17.03 3.07
C GLU A 96 13.44 17.96 2.80
N GLN A 97 13.22 19.28 2.74
CA GLN A 97 14.26 20.29 2.54
C GLN A 97 14.97 20.70 3.85
N GLY A 98 14.47 20.27 5.01
CA GLY A 98 15.06 20.57 6.33
C GLY A 98 14.83 21.99 6.84
N ALA A 99 14.03 22.79 6.14
CA ALA A 99 13.87 24.22 6.42
C ALA A 99 12.96 24.54 7.62
N LYS A 100 12.14 23.58 8.09
CA LYS A 100 11.03 23.86 9.03
C LYS A 100 11.04 23.09 10.34
N PHE A 101 11.86 22.06 10.52
CA PHE A 101 11.89 21.30 11.76
C PHE A 101 13.22 21.51 12.48
N GLN A 102 13.18 22.33 13.54
CA GLN A 102 14.29 22.56 14.46
C GLN A 102 13.95 21.95 15.82
N TYR A 103 14.92 21.29 16.42
CA TYR A 103 14.82 20.71 17.75
C TYR A 103 16.06 21.08 18.57
N GLN A 104 15.92 21.09 19.88
CA GLN A 104 17.06 21.19 20.79
C GLN A 104 17.60 19.80 21.06
N ASP A 105 18.89 19.61 20.81
CA ASP A 105 19.58 18.40 21.25
C ASP A 105 19.85 18.43 22.77
N ASP A 106 20.42 17.36 23.29
CA ASP A 106 20.78 17.25 24.72
C ASP A 106 21.79 18.32 25.17
N ASN A 107 22.45 19.01 24.23
CA ASN A 107 23.40 20.09 24.50
C ASN A 107 22.77 21.49 24.39
N ASN A 108 21.43 21.59 24.29
CA ASN A 108 20.68 22.83 24.01
C ASN A 108 21.07 23.52 22.68
N SER A 109 21.68 22.79 21.75
CA SER A 109 21.98 23.31 20.42
C SER A 109 20.74 23.16 19.53
N SER A 110 20.39 24.22 18.80
CA SER A 110 19.30 24.15 17.82
C SER A 110 19.79 23.42 16.58
N THR A 111 19.24 22.25 16.32
CA THR A 111 19.58 21.40 15.17
C THR A 111 18.36 21.28 14.27
N SER A 112 18.57 21.39 12.94
CA SER A 112 17.52 21.08 11.97
C SER A 112 17.50 19.58 11.65
N ALA A 113 16.30 19.05 11.42
CA ALA A 113 16.14 17.70 10.89
C ALA A 113 15.26 17.70 9.64
N ARG A 114 15.63 16.84 8.70
CA ARG A 114 14.84 16.54 7.50
C ARG A 114 13.83 15.44 7.81
N ILE A 115 12.66 15.46 7.19
CA ILE A 115 11.65 14.43 7.41
C ILE A 115 11.24 13.85 6.07
N PHE A 116 11.30 12.52 5.96
CA PHE A 116 10.99 11.80 4.72
C PHE A 116 9.83 10.83 4.93
N LEU A 117 8.79 10.90 4.10
CA LEU A 117 7.79 9.83 4.06
C LEU A 117 8.33 8.70 3.19
N ILE A 118 8.66 7.57 3.81
CA ILE A 118 9.32 6.45 3.11
C ILE A 118 8.35 5.34 2.71
N GLY A 119 7.14 5.34 3.28
CA GLY A 119 6.13 4.39 2.90
C GLY A 119 4.74 4.65 3.43
N ALA A 120 3.77 3.96 2.85
CA ALA A 120 2.38 3.96 3.26
C ALA A 120 1.89 2.52 3.42
N CYS A 121 1.28 2.19 4.55
CA CYS A 121 0.64 0.90 4.80
C CYS A 121 -0.86 1.14 4.85
N CYS A 122 -1.59 0.69 3.83
CA CYS A 122 -3.04 0.85 3.73
C CYS A 122 -3.65 -0.46 3.23
N ASP A 123 -4.94 -0.67 3.51
CA ASP A 123 -5.67 -1.75 2.86
C ASP A 123 -5.71 -1.52 1.33
N LYS A 124 -6.10 -2.54 0.56
CA LYS A 124 -6.05 -2.44 -0.91
C LYS A 124 -6.99 -1.35 -1.48
N PRO A 125 -8.24 -1.22 -1.02
CA PRO A 125 -9.12 -0.13 -1.44
C PRO A 125 -8.61 1.29 -1.12
N ALA A 126 -7.98 1.52 0.04
CA ALA A 126 -7.39 2.81 0.40
C ALA A 126 -6.09 3.06 -0.37
N GLN A 127 -5.25 2.04 -0.55
CA GLN A 127 -4.07 2.11 -1.42
C GLN A 127 -4.47 2.51 -2.85
N ALA A 128 -5.49 1.87 -3.43
CA ALA A 128 -5.97 2.18 -4.77
C ALA A 128 -6.50 3.62 -4.88
N LEU A 129 -7.15 4.11 -3.81
CA LEU A 129 -7.62 5.49 -3.73
C LEU A 129 -6.44 6.48 -3.77
N LEU A 130 -5.40 6.27 -2.95
CA LEU A 130 -4.22 7.14 -2.88
C LEU A 130 -3.34 7.06 -4.13
N GLN A 131 -3.18 5.88 -4.73
CA GLN A 131 -2.42 5.68 -5.96
C GLN A 131 -3.15 6.13 -7.23
N PHE A 132 -4.42 6.53 -7.11
CA PHE A 132 -5.26 6.85 -8.26
C PHE A 132 -5.38 5.66 -9.25
N LEU A 133 -5.56 4.46 -8.68
CA LEU A 133 -5.73 3.19 -9.39
C LEU A 133 -7.18 2.68 -9.23
N PRO A 134 -7.65 1.76 -10.10
CA PRO A 134 -8.95 1.14 -9.93
C PRO A 134 -9.01 0.29 -8.67
N GLU A 135 -10.23 -0.06 -8.27
CA GLU A 135 -10.45 -0.94 -7.12
C GLU A 135 -9.75 -2.31 -7.31
N PRO A 136 -9.41 -3.02 -6.22
CA PRO A 136 -8.55 -4.22 -6.29
C PRO A 136 -9.09 -5.38 -7.15
N ILE A 137 -10.39 -5.39 -7.43
CA ILE A 137 -11.07 -6.39 -8.27
C ILE A 137 -10.98 -6.12 -9.78
N ALA A 138 -10.42 -4.98 -10.18
CA ALA A 138 -10.25 -4.63 -11.58
C ALA A 138 -9.20 -5.50 -12.28
N THR A 139 -9.26 -5.54 -13.60
CA THR A 139 -8.30 -6.27 -14.46
C THR A 139 -6.84 -5.91 -14.14
N PHE A 140 -6.55 -4.63 -13.93
CA PHE A 140 -5.24 -4.13 -13.47
C PHE A 140 -5.39 -3.42 -12.13
N GLY A 141 -5.72 -4.18 -11.07
CA GLY A 141 -5.99 -3.65 -9.73
C GLY A 141 -4.80 -3.63 -8.77
N CYS A 142 -3.70 -4.30 -9.10
CA CYS A 142 -2.49 -4.27 -8.26
C CYS A 142 -1.86 -2.87 -8.34
N GLY A 143 -1.31 -2.34 -7.25
CA GLY A 143 -0.52 -1.10 -7.24
C GLY A 143 0.98 -1.29 -7.50
N ARG A 144 1.47 -2.51 -7.32
CA ARG A 144 2.90 -2.84 -7.40
C ARG A 144 3.37 -3.40 -8.74
N CYS A 145 2.49 -4.04 -9.51
CA CYS A 145 2.82 -4.67 -10.78
C CYS A 145 1.72 -4.49 -11.83
N GLU A 146 2.06 -4.76 -13.09
CA GLU A 146 1.16 -4.62 -14.25
C GLU A 146 0.43 -5.93 -14.62
N VAL A 147 0.39 -6.90 -13.70
CA VAL A 147 -0.23 -8.19 -13.94
C VAL A 147 -1.72 -8.02 -14.23
N GLU A 148 -2.14 -8.63 -15.34
CA GLU A 148 -3.54 -8.77 -15.71
C GLU A 148 -4.21 -9.88 -14.90
N GLY A 149 -5.25 -9.52 -14.14
CA GLY A 149 -6.06 -10.51 -13.43
C GLY A 149 -7.11 -11.13 -14.34
N PHE A 150 -7.45 -12.40 -14.11
CA PHE A 150 -8.46 -13.15 -14.85
C PHE A 150 -9.69 -13.47 -13.97
N MET A 151 -10.84 -13.70 -14.60
CA MET A 151 -12.06 -14.04 -13.89
C MET A 151 -12.09 -15.53 -13.56
N VAL A 152 -12.38 -15.86 -12.31
CA VAL A 152 -12.58 -17.23 -11.82
C VAL A 152 -13.99 -17.36 -11.29
N ARG A 153 -14.68 -18.43 -11.69
CA ARG A 153 -15.99 -18.77 -11.15
C ARG A 153 -15.80 -19.55 -9.85
N THR A 154 -16.47 -19.11 -8.80
CA THR A 154 -16.45 -19.74 -7.48
C THR A 154 -17.43 -20.90 -7.42
N GLU A 155 -17.23 -21.79 -6.44
CA GLU A 155 -18.14 -22.93 -6.16
C GLU A 155 -19.57 -22.47 -5.86
N LYS A 156 -19.75 -21.26 -5.35
CA LYS A 156 -21.07 -20.64 -5.06
C LYS A 156 -21.62 -19.85 -6.25
N GLU A 157 -21.17 -20.15 -7.46
CA GLU A 157 -21.54 -19.49 -8.71
C GLU A 157 -21.26 -17.98 -8.83
N GLY A 158 -20.59 -17.37 -7.85
CA GLY A 158 -20.09 -16.01 -7.94
C GLY A 158 -18.83 -15.91 -8.81
N ASN A 159 -18.49 -14.71 -9.28
CA ASN A 159 -17.28 -14.44 -10.05
C ASN A 159 -16.30 -13.61 -9.23
N VAL A 160 -15.03 -14.02 -9.20
CA VAL A 160 -13.95 -13.29 -8.52
C VAL A 160 -12.79 -13.01 -9.48
N ARG A 161 -12.07 -11.91 -9.26
CA ARG A 161 -10.83 -11.61 -9.98
C ARG A 161 -9.68 -12.34 -9.27
N SER A 162 -8.94 -13.15 -10.02
CA SER A 162 -7.73 -13.82 -9.55
C SER A 162 -6.49 -13.21 -10.23
N PHE A 163 -5.40 -13.17 -9.47
CA PHE A 163 -4.06 -12.81 -9.95
C PHE A 163 -3.08 -13.97 -9.71
N ALA A 164 -3.58 -15.20 -9.59
CA ALA A 164 -2.73 -16.37 -9.37
C ALA A 164 -1.78 -16.57 -10.55
N MET A 165 -0.50 -16.83 -10.26
CA MET A 165 0.54 -17.08 -11.25
C MET A 165 1.58 -18.05 -10.67
N THR A 166 2.37 -18.67 -11.54
CA THR A 166 3.50 -19.52 -11.14
C THR A 166 4.63 -18.67 -10.56
N LEU A 167 5.54 -19.28 -9.80
CA LEU A 167 6.70 -18.57 -9.24
C LEU A 167 7.59 -17.98 -10.35
N ASP A 168 7.84 -18.74 -11.42
CA ASP A 168 8.60 -18.25 -12.58
C ASP A 168 7.93 -17.00 -13.19
N ALA A 169 6.60 -17.02 -13.32
CA ALA A 169 5.86 -15.88 -13.82
C ALA A 169 5.94 -14.66 -12.87
N VAL A 170 6.09 -14.87 -11.55
CA VAL A 170 6.30 -13.77 -10.58
C VAL A 170 7.61 -13.04 -10.88
N GLU A 171 8.69 -13.78 -11.16
CA GLU A 171 10.02 -13.21 -11.42
C GLU A 171 10.05 -12.40 -12.73
N GLU A 172 9.23 -12.79 -13.71
CA GLU A 172 9.07 -12.10 -14.98
C GLU A 172 8.10 -10.90 -14.91
N THR A 173 7.41 -10.69 -13.78
CA THR A 173 6.43 -9.60 -13.69
C THR A 173 7.06 -8.23 -13.81
N TYR A 174 6.40 -7.37 -14.59
CA TYR A 174 6.77 -5.97 -14.64
C TYR A 174 6.27 -5.24 -13.39
N LEU A 175 7.21 -4.78 -12.56
CA LEU A 175 6.93 -3.96 -11.37
C LEU A 175 6.77 -2.49 -11.75
N ARG A 176 5.83 -1.81 -11.11
CA ARG A 176 5.73 -0.35 -11.22
C ARG A 176 6.91 0.30 -10.49
N SER A 177 7.45 1.33 -11.10
CA SER A 177 8.38 2.31 -10.54
C SER A 177 7.79 3.69 -10.79
N ASN A 178 8.34 4.73 -10.16
CA ASN A 178 7.95 6.11 -10.49
C ASN A 178 8.06 6.40 -11.99
N MET A 179 9.19 6.05 -12.63
CA MET A 179 9.40 6.25 -14.06
C MET A 179 8.32 5.55 -14.91
N ARG A 180 7.95 4.32 -14.54
CA ARG A 180 6.90 3.59 -15.26
C ARG A 180 5.52 4.18 -15.00
N PHE A 181 5.22 4.57 -13.77
CA PHE A 181 3.96 5.20 -13.41
C PHE A 181 3.77 6.50 -14.20
N ASP A 182 4.80 7.35 -14.26
CA ASP A 182 4.78 8.60 -15.01
C ASP A 182 4.55 8.34 -16.51
N ALA A 183 5.25 7.37 -17.11
CA ALA A 183 5.05 7.01 -18.51
C ALA A 183 3.63 6.50 -18.82
N LEU A 184 3.02 5.74 -17.91
CA LEU A 184 1.65 5.26 -18.07
C LEU A 184 0.62 6.40 -17.84
N LEU A 185 0.94 7.37 -16.99
CA LEU A 185 0.13 8.57 -16.80
C LEU A 185 0.16 9.47 -18.05
N ASP A 186 1.33 9.67 -18.66
CA ASP A 186 1.45 10.40 -19.92
C ASP A 186 0.62 9.74 -21.03
N LEU A 187 0.69 8.40 -21.11
CA LEU A 187 -0.12 7.61 -22.03
C LEU A 187 -1.63 7.80 -21.76
N LYS A 188 -2.03 7.76 -20.48
CA LYS A 188 -3.42 7.97 -20.05
C LYS A 188 -3.95 9.34 -20.49
N LEU A 189 -3.16 10.40 -20.31
CA LEU A 189 -3.51 11.76 -20.71
C LEU A 189 -3.62 11.89 -22.23
N LEU A 190 -2.68 11.28 -22.97
CA LEU A 190 -2.73 11.22 -24.43
C LEU A 190 -4.01 10.50 -24.91
N HIS A 191 -4.33 9.35 -24.32
CA HIS A 191 -5.52 8.58 -24.61
C HIS A 191 -6.82 9.37 -24.38
N GLU A 192 -6.88 10.19 -23.34
CA GLU A 192 -8.02 11.06 -23.08
C GLU A 192 -8.18 12.15 -24.15
N GLN A 193 -7.08 12.77 -24.58
CA GLN A 193 -7.09 13.74 -25.68
C GLN A 193 -7.56 13.10 -27.00
N ILE A 194 -7.02 11.92 -27.33
CA ILE A 194 -7.44 11.16 -28.51
C ILE A 194 -8.94 10.87 -28.42
N GLN A 195 -9.45 10.32 -27.31
CA GLN A 195 -10.88 10.00 -27.18
C GLN A 195 -11.81 11.21 -27.41
N GLN A 196 -11.41 12.39 -26.95
CA GLN A 196 -12.16 13.63 -27.15
C GLN A 196 -12.27 14.01 -28.64
N SER A 197 -11.23 13.73 -29.43
CA SER A 197 -11.20 14.00 -30.88
C SER A 197 -12.02 13.04 -31.76
N PHE A 198 -12.41 11.87 -31.26
CA PHE A 198 -13.16 10.86 -32.03
C PHE A 198 -14.68 10.97 -31.88
N PRO A 199 -15.48 10.62 -32.91
CA PRO A 199 -16.93 10.52 -32.81
C PRO A 199 -17.37 9.42 -31.82
N THR A 200 -18.47 9.65 -31.11
CA THR A 200 -18.98 8.78 -30.03
C THR A 200 -19.08 7.30 -30.40
N ARG A 201 -19.45 6.97 -31.65
CA ARG A 201 -19.61 5.58 -32.13
C ARG A 201 -18.32 4.75 -32.10
N LYS A 202 -17.15 5.37 -32.27
CA LYS A 202 -15.84 4.67 -32.22
C LYS A 202 -15.21 4.67 -30.83
N ARG A 203 -15.74 5.45 -29.87
CA ARG A 203 -15.13 5.61 -28.54
C ARG A 203 -15.10 4.31 -27.73
N LYS A 204 -16.13 3.46 -27.82
CA LYS A 204 -16.23 2.26 -26.97
C LYS A 204 -15.09 1.25 -27.19
N SER A 205 -14.85 0.86 -28.44
CA SER A 205 -13.76 -0.06 -28.79
C SER A 205 -12.38 0.54 -28.47
N LEU A 206 -12.22 1.85 -28.72
CA LEU A 206 -11.00 2.56 -28.41
C LEU A 206 -10.73 2.61 -26.89
N MET A 207 -11.77 2.83 -26.08
CA MET A 207 -11.67 2.83 -24.61
C MET A 207 -11.26 1.46 -24.06
N GLU A 208 -11.75 0.36 -24.63
CA GLU A 208 -11.36 -0.99 -24.19
C GLU A 208 -9.88 -1.24 -24.49
N GLN A 209 -9.40 -0.87 -25.67
CA GLN A 209 -7.98 -0.93 -26.01
C GLN A 209 -7.13 -0.07 -25.08
N HIS A 210 -7.50 1.21 -24.91
CA HIS A 210 -6.76 2.14 -24.05
C HIS A 210 -6.65 1.62 -22.61
N LYS A 211 -7.72 1.03 -22.05
CA LYS A 211 -7.69 0.43 -20.70
C LYS A 211 -6.65 -0.69 -20.55
N LEU A 212 -6.44 -1.48 -21.59
CA LEU A 212 -5.43 -2.56 -21.59
C LEU A 212 -4.01 -2.01 -21.64
N GLU A 213 -3.82 -0.87 -22.32
CA GLU A 213 -2.53 -0.19 -22.49
C GLU A 213 -2.16 0.69 -21.28
N GLU A 214 -3.14 1.31 -20.63
CA GLU A 214 -3.00 2.18 -19.45
C GLU A 214 -2.64 1.40 -18.17
N LYS A 215 -2.77 0.07 -18.17
CA LYS A 215 -2.42 -0.83 -17.05
C LYS A 215 -2.96 -0.37 -15.68
N GLY A 216 -4.17 0.18 -15.70
CA GLY A 216 -4.89 0.61 -14.49
C GLY A 216 -4.55 2.03 -14.01
N ILE A 217 -3.73 2.83 -14.70
CA ILE A 217 -3.57 4.24 -14.31
C ILE A 217 -4.87 5.00 -14.59
N LEU A 218 -5.43 5.65 -13.57
CA LEU A 218 -6.61 6.52 -13.72
C LEU A 218 -6.26 8.01 -13.61
N GLY A 219 -5.06 8.35 -13.13
CA GLY A 219 -4.65 9.73 -12.86
C GLY A 219 -3.40 9.82 -11.98
N PRO A 220 -3.02 11.04 -11.55
CA PRO A 220 -1.80 11.26 -10.77
C PRO A 220 -1.96 10.80 -9.31
N CYS A 221 -0.86 10.30 -8.73
CA CYS A 221 -0.77 10.02 -7.30
C CYS A 221 -0.12 11.21 -6.59
N ILE A 222 -0.80 11.84 -5.64
CA ILE A 222 -0.29 13.03 -4.94
C ILE A 222 1.01 12.77 -4.16
N LEU A 223 1.24 11.54 -3.69
CA LEU A 223 2.48 11.17 -2.99
C LEU A 223 3.68 11.06 -3.93
N ARG A 224 3.48 11.09 -5.26
CA ARG A 224 4.55 11.09 -6.26
C ARG A 224 5.41 12.36 -6.21
N GLU A 225 4.90 13.44 -5.60
CA GLU A 225 5.63 14.70 -5.40
C GLU A 225 6.81 14.57 -4.41
N LEU A 226 6.83 13.52 -3.60
CA LEU A 226 7.85 13.30 -2.56
C LEU A 226 9.08 12.60 -3.13
N SER A 227 10.27 13.09 -2.76
CA SER A 227 11.53 12.70 -3.42
C SER A 227 11.91 11.23 -3.19
N TYR A 228 11.52 10.68 -2.04
CA TYR A 228 11.86 9.32 -1.62
C TYR A 228 10.65 8.37 -1.57
N PHE A 229 9.52 8.78 -2.17
CA PHE A 229 8.32 7.96 -2.25
C PHE A 229 8.17 7.37 -3.68
N ASP A 230 8.30 6.06 -3.80
CA ASP A 230 8.05 5.35 -5.07
C ASP A 230 6.64 4.75 -5.08
N VAL A 231 5.79 5.18 -6.01
CA VAL A 231 4.37 4.80 -6.05
C VAL A 231 4.18 3.28 -6.19
N GLY A 232 5.12 2.57 -6.81
CA GLY A 232 5.07 1.12 -6.95
C GLY A 232 5.66 0.36 -5.74
N ARG A 233 6.59 0.97 -5.00
CA ARG A 233 7.40 0.28 -3.97
C ARG A 233 7.17 0.76 -2.53
N SER A 234 6.86 2.04 -2.33
CA SER A 234 6.67 2.65 -1.01
C SER A 234 5.31 2.33 -0.39
N PHE A 235 4.35 1.86 -1.18
CA PHE A 235 3.13 1.26 -0.63
C PHE A 235 3.41 -0.16 -0.15
N MET A 236 3.48 -0.32 1.16
CA MET A 236 3.75 -1.57 1.84
C MET A 236 2.59 -2.55 1.71
N ALA A 237 2.92 -3.83 1.67
CA ALA A 237 1.91 -4.87 1.69
C ALA A 237 1.27 -4.94 3.09
N ASP A 238 -0.03 -4.66 3.16
CA ASP A 238 -0.79 -4.85 4.37
C ASP A 238 -0.92 -6.36 4.70
N THR A 239 -0.14 -6.80 5.68
CA THR A 239 -0.09 -8.21 6.07
C THR A 239 -1.38 -8.69 6.74
N LEU A 240 -2.15 -7.80 7.36
CA LEU A 240 -3.40 -8.16 8.01
C LEU A 240 -4.40 -8.68 6.98
N HIS A 241 -4.73 -7.86 5.99
CA HIS A 241 -5.73 -8.23 4.99
C HIS A 241 -5.20 -9.23 3.96
N ASN A 242 -3.93 -9.13 3.55
CA ASN A 242 -3.40 -10.00 2.50
C ASN A 242 -2.93 -11.38 3.01
N VAL A 243 -2.40 -11.47 4.24
CA VAL A 243 -1.83 -12.72 4.77
C VAL A 243 -2.74 -13.30 5.85
N TYR A 244 -2.94 -12.59 6.95
CA TYR A 244 -3.61 -13.15 8.14
C TYR A 244 -5.10 -13.43 7.90
N ILE A 245 -5.83 -12.48 7.33
CA ILE A 245 -7.25 -12.64 6.99
C ILE A 245 -7.39 -13.34 5.63
N GLY A 246 -6.59 -12.92 4.64
CA GLY A 246 -6.77 -13.31 3.24
C GLY A 246 -6.32 -14.72 2.88
N ALA A 247 -5.21 -15.21 3.43
CA ALA A 247 -4.60 -16.47 3.01
C ALA A 247 -4.55 -17.52 4.13
N PHE A 248 -4.35 -17.10 5.38
CA PHE A 248 -4.01 -17.99 6.47
C PHE A 248 -5.06 -19.08 6.71
N LYS A 249 -6.36 -18.73 6.65
CA LYS A 249 -7.45 -19.72 6.80
C LYS A 249 -7.38 -20.82 5.74
N ARG A 250 -7.05 -20.48 4.49
CA ARG A 250 -6.94 -21.47 3.41
C ARG A 250 -5.68 -22.31 3.55
N LEU A 251 -4.57 -21.71 3.97
CA LEU A 251 -3.34 -22.44 4.26
C LEU A 251 -3.56 -23.46 5.37
N LEU A 252 -4.22 -23.08 6.47
CA LEU A 252 -4.60 -24.03 7.53
C LEU A 252 -5.45 -25.17 6.99
N GLN A 253 -6.45 -24.89 6.15
CA GLN A 253 -7.24 -25.96 5.54
C GLN A 253 -6.36 -26.92 4.75
N LEU A 254 -5.53 -26.41 3.84
CA LEU A 254 -4.65 -27.24 3.01
C LEU A 254 -3.67 -28.06 3.86
N TRP A 255 -2.99 -27.41 4.80
CA TRP A 255 -1.96 -28.05 5.65
C TRP A 255 -2.49 -29.20 6.49
N PHE A 256 -3.75 -29.14 6.94
CA PHE A 256 -4.38 -30.18 7.77
C PHE A 256 -5.31 -31.12 7.01
N ASP A 257 -5.56 -30.86 5.73
CA ASP A 257 -6.46 -31.69 4.93
C ASP A 257 -5.79 -33.02 4.57
N HIS A 258 -6.50 -34.10 4.89
CA HIS A 258 -6.03 -35.48 4.79
C HIS A 258 -5.84 -35.95 3.34
N ASP A 259 -6.51 -35.29 2.39
CA ASP A 259 -6.32 -35.55 0.96
C ASP A 259 -4.91 -35.16 0.49
N TYR A 260 -4.27 -34.23 1.19
CA TYR A 260 -2.90 -33.79 0.91
C TYR A 260 -1.85 -34.40 1.84
N ARG A 261 -2.16 -35.45 2.61
CA ARG A 261 -1.25 -36.03 3.63
C ARG A 261 0.12 -36.50 3.11
N PHE A 262 0.24 -36.74 1.81
CA PHE A 262 1.48 -37.18 1.16
C PHE A 262 2.27 -36.04 0.52
N GLN A 263 1.80 -34.80 0.64
CA GLN A 263 2.50 -33.62 0.15
C GLN A 263 3.54 -33.17 1.18
N ASP A 264 4.71 -32.75 0.71
CA ASP A 264 5.84 -32.36 1.58
C ASP A 264 5.53 -31.19 2.52
N TRP A 265 4.56 -30.35 2.14
CA TRP A 265 4.08 -29.21 2.93
C TRP A 265 2.93 -29.54 3.88
N SER A 266 2.38 -30.77 3.84
CA SER A 266 1.28 -31.16 4.72
C SER A 266 1.78 -31.41 6.14
N ILE A 267 1.03 -30.91 7.11
CA ILE A 267 1.29 -31.15 8.54
C ILE A 267 0.19 -31.99 9.20
N SER A 268 -0.71 -32.56 8.39
CA SER A 268 -1.83 -33.41 8.83
C SER A 268 -1.39 -34.58 9.72
N THR A 269 -0.19 -35.13 9.49
CA THR A 269 0.39 -36.22 10.28
C THR A 269 1.08 -35.76 11.57
N HIS A 270 1.36 -34.47 11.73
CA HIS A 270 2.11 -33.89 12.86
C HIS A 270 1.20 -33.24 13.92
N LEU A 271 -0.11 -33.51 13.88
CA LEU A 271 -1.10 -32.95 14.81
C LEU A 271 -0.73 -33.14 16.29
N GLY A 272 -0.18 -34.29 16.67
CA GLY A 272 0.24 -34.57 18.04
C GLY A 272 1.38 -33.68 18.52
N GLU A 273 2.38 -33.45 17.68
CA GLU A 273 3.52 -32.57 17.97
C GLU A 273 3.08 -31.11 18.05
N LEU A 274 2.23 -30.67 17.12
CA LEU A 274 1.68 -29.32 17.11
C LEU A 274 0.84 -29.03 18.36
N GLN A 275 0.05 -30.00 18.85
CA GLN A 275 -0.69 -29.84 20.10
C GLN A 275 0.24 -29.60 21.30
N LEU A 276 1.39 -30.28 21.37
CA LEU A 276 2.38 -30.07 22.42
C LEU A 276 2.99 -28.66 22.33
N ILE A 277 3.34 -28.22 21.12
CA ILE A 277 3.87 -26.87 20.88
C ILE A 277 2.83 -25.82 21.29
N PHE A 278 1.57 -25.95 20.84
CA PHE A 278 0.52 -24.99 21.15
C PHE A 278 0.19 -24.93 22.65
N ARG A 279 0.23 -26.05 23.37
CA ARG A 279 0.09 -26.05 24.84
C ARG A 279 1.24 -25.34 25.55
N GLY A 280 2.42 -25.32 24.94
CA GLY A 280 3.60 -24.63 25.46
C GLY A 280 3.64 -23.13 25.15
N LEU A 281 2.83 -22.65 24.20
CA LEU A 281 2.77 -21.23 23.87
C LEU A 281 2.10 -20.46 25.02
N ARG A 282 2.85 -19.53 25.61
CA ARG A 282 2.28 -18.49 26.46
C ARG A 282 1.95 -17.31 25.56
N LEU A 283 0.65 -17.01 25.43
CA LEU A 283 0.24 -15.76 24.82
C LEU A 283 0.76 -14.62 25.71
N PRO A 284 1.42 -13.60 25.14
CA PRO A 284 1.89 -12.44 25.89
C PRO A 284 0.73 -11.63 26.48
#